data_AF-A0AAD7IY70-F1
#
_entry.id   AF-A0AAD7IY70-F1
#
_cell.length_a   1.000
_cell.length_b   1.000
_cell.length_c   1.000
_cell.angle_alpha   90.00
_cell.angle_beta   90.00
_cell.angle_gamma   90.00
#
_symmetry.space_group_name_H-M   'P 1'
#
loop_
_entity.id
_entity.type
_entity.pdbx_description
1 polymer ?
#
loop_
_entity_poly.entity_id
_entity_poly.type
_entity_poly.pdbx_seq_one_letter_code
_entity_poly.pdbx_strand_id
1 'polypeptide(L)'
;WGSENAITDITPAADWQILGCNSTALSQNIRLVCTSDPSDPSSLCAHLYQNTGAVNKIVRLPENCGASAFARVAKAWVPADQSIPASI
;
A
#
# COMPACT_ATOMS: atom_id res chain seq x y z
N TRP A 1 2.64 -7.29 22.01
CA TRP A 1 2.26 -5.87 22.19
C TRP A 1 2.68 -5.09 20.95
N GLY A 2 1.72 -4.38 20.36
CA GLY A 2 1.86 -3.56 19.17
C GLY A 2 0.45 -3.17 18.76
N SER A 3 0.18 -1.89 18.49
CA SER A 3 -1.15 -1.52 17.99
C SER A 3 -1.36 -2.25 16.67
N GLU A 4 -2.49 -2.94 16.51
CA GLU A 4 -2.89 -3.58 15.24
C GLU A 4 -2.94 -2.57 14.08
N ASN A 5 -2.92 -1.27 14.40
CA ASN A 5 -2.91 -0.16 13.46
C ASN A 5 -1.52 0.38 13.11
N ALA A 6 -0.46 -0.07 13.78
CA ALA A 6 0.89 0.47 13.60
C ALA A 6 1.58 -0.10 12.34
N ILE A 7 1.30 -1.36 12.02
CA ILE A 7 1.82 -2.06 10.85
C ILE A 7 0.64 -2.43 9.95
N THR A 8 0.71 -2.05 8.69
CA THR A 8 -0.28 -2.43 7.67
C THR A 8 0.42 -3.14 6.52
N ASP A 9 -0.33 -3.92 5.76
CA ASP A 9 0.17 -4.67 4.63
C ASP A 9 -0.34 -4.01 3.33
N ILE A 10 0.59 -3.74 2.40
CA ILE A 10 0.26 -3.20 1.07
C ILE A 10 0.67 -4.18 -0.05
N THR A 11 0.88 -5.44 0.31
CA THR A 11 1.17 -6.52 -0.63
C THR A 11 -0.13 -7.08 -1.22
N PRO A 12 -0.05 -7.93 -2.26
CA PRO A 12 -1.22 -8.64 -2.80
C PRO A 12 -1.99 -9.47 -1.76
N ALA A 13 -1.34 -9.87 -0.66
CA ALA A 13 -2.01 -10.57 0.44
C ALA A 13 -3.02 -9.68 1.21
N ALA A 14 -2.97 -8.37 1.01
CA ALA A 14 -3.91 -7.39 1.56
C ALA A 14 -4.70 -6.67 0.46
N ASP A 15 -4.93 -7.37 -0.67
CA ASP A 15 -5.67 -6.89 -1.84
C ASP A 15 -5.09 -5.63 -2.51
N TRP A 16 -3.80 -5.40 -2.36
CA TRP A 16 -3.11 -4.28 -2.99
C TRP A 16 -2.22 -4.76 -4.13
N GLN A 17 -2.39 -4.12 -5.29
CA GLN A 17 -1.40 -4.15 -6.35
C GLN A 17 -0.57 -2.88 -6.33
N ILE A 18 0.76 -3.03 -6.40
CA ILE A 18 1.70 -1.91 -6.47
C ILE A 18 2.15 -1.68 -7.91
N LEU A 19 2.07 -0.42 -8.37
CA LEU A 19 2.60 0.02 -9.67
C LEU A 19 3.77 0.99 -9.48
N GLY A 20 4.80 0.81 -10.32
CA GLY A 20 5.94 1.72 -10.40
C GLY A 20 6.93 1.62 -9.23
N CYS A 21 7.02 0.45 -8.59
CA CYS A 21 7.97 0.24 -7.50
C CYS A 21 9.38 -0.14 -7.99
N ASN A 22 10.40 0.39 -7.32
CA ASN A 22 11.80 0.10 -7.54
C ASN A 22 12.36 -0.71 -6.36
N SER A 23 13.04 -1.83 -6.65
CA SER A 23 13.55 -2.78 -5.66
C SER A 23 14.74 -2.29 -4.83
N THR A 24 15.42 -1.21 -5.22
CA THR A 24 16.61 -0.70 -4.53
C THR A 24 16.42 0.71 -3.96
N ALA A 25 15.27 1.34 -4.21
CA ALA A 25 14.98 2.66 -3.70
C ALA A 25 14.73 2.64 -2.18
N LEU A 26 15.36 3.58 -1.48
CA LEU A 26 15.14 3.85 -0.04
C LEU A 26 13.95 4.79 0.21
N SER A 27 13.57 5.57 -0.81
CA SER A 27 12.42 6.48 -0.80
C SER A 27 11.85 6.53 -2.21
N GLN A 28 10.53 6.39 -2.33
CA GLN A 28 9.85 6.33 -3.63
C GLN A 28 8.37 6.68 -3.51
N ASN A 29 7.80 7.12 -4.62
CA ASN A 29 6.37 7.28 -4.79
C ASN A 29 5.87 6.11 -5.62
N ILE A 30 4.96 5.31 -5.05
CA ILE A 30 4.33 4.18 -5.71
C ILE A 30 2.82 4.43 -5.82
N ARG A 31 2.17 3.80 -6.81
CA ARG A 31 0.70 3.79 -6.88
C ARG A 31 0.19 2.47 -6.32
N LEU A 32 -0.83 2.55 -5.49
CA LEU A 32 -1.54 1.39 -4.96
C LEU A 32 -2.89 1.29 -5.66
N VAL A 33 -3.22 0.11 -6.16
CA VAL A 33 -4.52 -0.22 -6.75
C VAL A 33 -5.17 -1.27 -5.87
N CYS A 34 -6.36 -0.97 -5.37
CA CYS A 34 -7.13 -1.96 -4.62
C CYS A 34 -7.71 -2.97 -5.62
N THR A 35 -7.46 -4.26 -5.39
CA THR A 35 -7.92 -5.34 -6.27
C THR A 35 -9.21 -5.99 -5.78
N SER A 36 -9.63 -5.73 -4.54
CA SER A 36 -10.93 -6.16 -4.02
C SER A 36 -12.05 -5.19 -4.38
N ASP A 37 -13.28 -5.70 -4.40
CA ASP A 37 -14.47 -4.90 -4.64
C ASP A 37 -14.62 -3.87 -3.50
N PRO A 38 -14.76 -2.56 -3.80
CA PRO A 38 -14.91 -1.53 -2.79
C PRO A 38 -16.18 -1.67 -1.92
N SER A 39 -17.15 -2.49 -2.36
CA SER A 39 -18.35 -2.84 -1.59
C SER A 39 -18.18 -4.07 -0.70
N ASP A 40 -17.05 -4.79 -0.80
CA ASP A 40 -16.76 -5.96 0.01
C ASP A 40 -16.28 -5.55 1.42
N PRO A 41 -17.03 -5.89 2.49
CA PRO A 41 -16.62 -5.60 3.86
C PRO A 41 -15.38 -6.39 4.31
N SER A 42 -14.99 -7.42 3.57
CA SER A 42 -13.77 -8.19 3.79
C SER A 42 -12.54 -7.65 3.04
N SER A 43 -12.71 -6.59 2.23
CA SER A 43 -11.60 -5.92 1.54
C SER A 43 -10.51 -5.50 2.53
N LEU A 44 -9.31 -6.03 2.31
CA LEU A 44 -8.16 -5.71 3.16
C LEU A 44 -7.52 -4.36 2.78
N CYS A 45 -7.91 -3.76 1.66
CA CYS A 45 -7.45 -2.43 1.26
C CYS A 45 -7.78 -1.37 2.33
N ALA A 46 -8.96 -1.45 2.93
CA ALA A 46 -9.43 -0.47 3.90
C ALA A 46 -8.53 -0.36 5.14
N HIS A 47 -7.83 -1.44 5.51
CA HIS A 47 -6.92 -1.46 6.67
C HIS A 47 -5.83 -0.38 6.59
N LEU A 48 -5.36 -0.03 5.38
CA LEU A 48 -4.39 1.05 5.19
C LEU A 48 -4.89 2.39 5.71
N TYR A 49 -6.20 2.66 5.60
CA TYR A 49 -6.79 3.94 5.96
C TYR A 49 -7.53 3.94 7.30
N GLN A 50 -7.74 2.77 7.93
CA GLN A 50 -8.40 2.67 9.23
C GLN A 50 -7.73 3.53 10.32
N ASN A 51 -8.56 4.09 11.20
CA ASN A 51 -8.21 4.89 12.39
C ASN A 51 -7.53 6.25 12.13
N THR A 52 -6.27 6.25 11.69
CA THR A 52 -5.45 7.47 11.59
C THR A 52 -5.09 7.86 10.15
N GLY A 53 -5.66 7.16 9.16
CA GLY A 53 -5.26 7.28 7.76
C GLY A 53 -3.94 6.56 7.46
N ALA A 54 -3.45 6.70 6.22
CA ALA A 54 -2.26 5.97 5.76
C ALA A 54 -0.94 6.61 6.23
N VAL A 55 -0.89 7.93 6.38
CA VAL A 55 0.35 8.66 6.69
C VAL A 55 0.87 8.27 8.08
N ASN A 56 2.19 8.14 8.21
CA ASN A 56 2.92 7.67 9.40
C ASN A 56 2.75 6.19 9.78
N LYS A 57 1.93 5.41 9.06
CA LYS A 57 1.91 3.96 9.25
C LYS A 57 3.18 3.31 8.71
N ILE A 58 3.57 2.20 9.33
CA ILE A 58 4.58 1.29 8.80
C ILE A 58 3.87 0.30 7.89
N VAL A 59 4.33 0.15 6.66
CA VAL A 59 3.75 -0.77 5.68
C VAL A 59 4.73 -1.87 5.31
N ARG A 60 4.23 -3.10 5.17
CA ARG A 60 4.99 -4.23 4.60
C ARG A 60 5.03 -4.09 3.09
N LEU A 61 6.24 -4.15 2.53
CA LEU A 61 6.49 -4.07 1.10
C LEU A 61 6.62 -5.48 0.48
N PRO A 62 6.25 -5.67 -0.79
CA PRO A 62 6.59 -6.87 -1.55
C PRO A 62 8.10 -7.09 -1.64
N GLU A 63 8.53 -8.33 -1.86
CA GLU A 63 9.95 -8.72 -1.93
C GLU A 63 10.77 -7.94 -2.98
N ASN A 64 10.11 -7.47 -4.04
CA ASN A 64 10.72 -6.74 -5.14
C ASN A 64 10.44 -5.23 -5.11
N CYS A 65 10.05 -4.67 -3.97
CA CYS A 65 9.59 -3.29 -3.85
C CYS A 65 10.28 -2.54 -2.70
N GLY A 66 11.40 -1.89 -2.99
CA GLY A 66 12.21 -1.13 -2.02
C GLY A 66 13.36 -1.93 -1.40
N ALA A 67 14.33 -1.21 -0.84
CA ALA A 67 15.54 -1.80 -0.24
C ALA A 67 15.31 -2.45 1.14
N SER A 68 14.07 -2.49 1.64
CA SER A 68 13.70 -3.07 2.93
C SER A 68 12.30 -3.67 2.86
N ALA A 69 12.01 -4.65 3.72
CA ALA A 69 10.70 -5.29 3.82
C ALA A 69 9.61 -4.37 4.38
N PHE A 70 9.99 -3.24 5.00
CA PHE A 70 9.07 -2.28 5.59
C PHE A 70 9.44 -0.85 5.22
N ALA A 71 8.43 0.01 5.08
CA ALA A 71 8.61 1.45 4.90
C ALA A 71 7.59 2.25 5.71
N ARG A 72 7.91 3.51 6.00
CA ARG A 72 6.95 4.46 6.58
C ARG A 72 6.27 5.23 5.46
N VAL A 73 4.95 5.35 5.51
CA VAL A 73 4.21 6.23 4.60
C VAL A 73 4.47 7.69 4.95
N ALA A 74 5.31 8.37 4.15
CA ALA A 74 5.60 9.78 4.34
C ALA A 74 4.44 10.69 3.86
N LYS A 75 3.70 10.25 2.84
CA LYS A 75 2.56 10.99 2.26
C LYS A 75 1.63 10.01 1.53
N ALA A 76 0.33 10.28 1.53
CA ALA A 76 -0.68 9.54 0.77
C ALA A 76 -1.65 10.53 0.11
N TRP A 77 -2.00 10.29 -1.15
CA TRP A 77 -2.93 11.13 -1.91
C TRP A 77 -3.50 10.33 -3.10
N VAL A 78 -4.64 10.78 -3.64
CA VAL A 78 -5.19 10.24 -4.88
C VAL A 78 -4.43 10.86 -6.06
N PRO A 79 -3.72 10.09 -6.90
CA PRO A 79 -2.98 10.64 -8.03
C PRO A 79 -3.93 11.19 -9.10
N ALA A 80 -3.53 12.26 -9.81
CA ALA A 80 -4.32 12.82 -10.91
C ALA A 80 -4.45 11.82 -12.07
N ASP A 81 -3.41 11.03 -12.31
CA ASP A 81 -3.45 9.89 -13.22
C ASP A 81 -4.02 8.65 -12.51
N GLN A 82 -5.26 8.32 -12.83
CA GLN A 82 -5.99 7.12 -12.38
C GLN A 82 -5.96 6.00 -13.43
N SER A 83 -5.07 6.07 -14.44
CA SER A 83 -4.94 4.99 -15.42
C SER A 83 -4.34 3.73 -14.77
N ILE A 84 -5.00 2.61 -15.05
CA ILE A 84 -4.60 1.28 -14.63
C ILE A 84 -4.17 0.54 -15.90
N PRO A 85 -2.92 0.03 -15.99
CA PRO A 85 -2.49 -0.78 -17.11
C PRO A 85 -3.49 -1.90 -17.45
N ALA A 86 -3.69 -2.18 -18.75
CA ALA A 86 -4.67 -3.18 -19.18
C ALA A 86 -4.38 -4.61 -18.67
N SER A 87 -3.15 -4.86 -18.23
CA SER A 87 -2.74 -6.08 -17.54
C SER A 87 -2.23 -5.73 -16.14
N ILE A 88 -3.01 -6.10 -15.13
CA ILE A 88 -2.65 -6.07 -13.70
C ILE A 88 -2.71 -7.49 -13.16
#